data_AF-A0A218QAG1-F1
#
_entry.id   AF-A0A218QAG1-F1
#
_cell.length_a   1.000
_cell.length_b   1.000
_cell.length_c   1.000
_cell.angle_alpha   90.00
_cell.angle_beta   90.00
_cell.angle_gamma   90.00
#
_symmetry.space_group_name_H-M   'P 1'
#
loop_
_entity.id
_entity.type
_entity.pdbx_description
1 polymer ?
#
loop_
_entity_poly.entity_id
_entity_poly.type
_entity_poly.pdbx_seq_one_letter_code
_entity_poly.pdbx_strand_id
1 'polypeptide(L)' 'MPRKQNCSESTADNLLHSLRVRGGSAPLHSLKYSNTVIQSLVDRGVVKVINTGGGFSLEIVECN' A
#
# COMPACT_ATOMS: atom_id res chain seq x y z
N MET A 1 -0.50 30.22 -1.74
CA MET A 1 -0.49 29.03 -0.86
C MET A 1 0.27 27.92 -1.56
N PRO A 2 1.45 27.48 -1.10
CA PRO A 2 2.10 26.35 -1.75
C PRO A 2 1.23 25.12 -1.50
N ARG A 3 0.77 24.51 -2.59
CA ARG A 3 0.01 23.25 -2.57
C ARG A 3 0.86 22.25 -1.80
N LYS A 4 0.34 21.77 -0.67
CA LYS A 4 0.89 20.69 0.13
C LYS A 4 0.94 19.47 -0.80
N GLN A 5 2.05 19.33 -1.53
CA GLN A 5 2.30 18.23 -2.45
C GLN A 5 2.17 16.94 -1.62
N ASN A 6 1.06 16.24 -1.80
CA ASN A 6 0.96 14.83 -2.19
C ASN A 6 2.15 13.90 -1.93
N CYS A 7 2.89 14.06 -0.84
CA CYS A 7 3.91 13.11 -0.41
C CYS A 7 3.26 11.74 -0.19
N SER A 8 2.00 11.70 0.25
CA SER A 8 1.23 10.46 0.41
C SER A 8 0.90 9.77 -0.90
N GLU A 9 0.59 10.49 -1.97
CA GLU A 9 0.24 9.87 -3.27
C GLU A 9 1.48 9.29 -3.94
N SER A 10 2.58 10.04 -4.00
CA SER A 10 3.83 9.49 -4.57
C SER A 10 4.41 8.35 -3.72
N THR A 11 4.17 8.35 -2.40
CA THR A 11 4.52 7.21 -1.53
C THR A 11 3.62 6.00 -1.78
N ALA A 12 2.33 6.22 -2.02
CA ALA A 12 1.36 5.20 -2.35
C ALA A 12 1.67 4.52 -3.69
N ASP A 13 2.02 5.29 -4.72
CA ASP A 13 2.47 4.78 -6.01
C ASP A 13 3.75 3.94 -5.90
N ASN A 14 4.72 4.40 -5.08
CA ASN A 14 5.93 3.64 -4.81
C ASN A 14 5.65 2.32 -4.09
N LEU A 15 4.70 2.31 -3.12
CA LEU A 15 4.28 1.08 -2.45
C LEU A 15 3.63 0.11 -3.44
N LEU A 16 2.72 0.59 -4.28
CA LEU A 16 2.08 -0.22 -5.32
C LEU A 16 3.10 -0.79 -6.31
N HIS A 17 4.05 0.03 -6.76
CA HIS A 17 5.12 -0.43 -7.64
C HIS A 17 6.00 -1.49 -6.96
N SER A 18 6.40 -1.28 -5.70
CA SER A 18 7.16 -2.27 -4.92
C SER A 18 6.39 -3.58 -4.74
N LEU A 19 5.08 -3.50 -4.51
CA LEU A 19 4.20 -4.67 -4.41
C LEU A 19 4.13 -5.40 -5.76
N ARG A 20 3.93 -4.70 -6.88
CA ARG A 20 3.90 -5.29 -8.23
C ARG A 20 5.22 -6.02 -8.56
N VAL A 21 6.35 -5.39 -8.27
CA VAL A 21 7.68 -5.98 -8.49
C VAL A 21 7.90 -7.23 -7.63
N ARG A 22 7.27 -7.32 -6.45
CA ARG A 22 7.36 -8.50 -5.56
C ARG A 22 6.30 -9.58 -5.83
N GLY A 23 5.46 -9.41 -6.85
CA GLY A 23 4.41 -10.39 -7.17
C GLY A 23 3.04 -10.09 -6.56
N GLY A 24 2.75 -8.82 -6.27
CA GLY A 24 1.42 -8.34 -5.89
C GLY A 24 1.11 -8.38 -4.40
N SER A 25 2.01 -8.88 -3.54
CA SER A 25 1.81 -8.91 -2.09
C SER A 25 3.09 -8.61 -1.30
N ALA A 26 2.95 -8.03 -0.10
CA ALA A 26 4.04 -7.87 0.85
C ALA A 26 3.54 -7.84 2.31
N PRO A 27 4.33 -8.34 3.27
CA PRO A 27 3.96 -8.30 4.68
C PRO A 27 3.93 -6.87 5.22
N LEU A 28 2.90 -6.49 5.99
CA LEU A 28 2.80 -5.14 6.60
C LEU A 28 4.01 -4.83 7.49
N HIS A 29 4.51 -5.82 8.22
CA HIS A 29 5.69 -5.63 9.09
C HIS A 29 6.99 -5.37 8.31
N SER A 30 7.05 -5.75 7.03
CA SER A 30 8.19 -5.51 6.14
C SER A 30 8.10 -4.13 5.46
N LEU A 31 6.91 -3.54 5.46
CA LEU A 31 6.62 -2.27 4.82
C LEU A 31 6.99 -1.11 5.75
N LYS A 32 8.01 -0.33 5.37
CA LYS A 32 8.41 0.91 6.08
C LYS A 32 7.50 2.11 5.74
N TYR A 33 6.22 1.85 5.52
CA TYR A 33 5.25 2.86 5.11
C TYR A 33 4.36 3.26 6.28
N SER A 34 3.96 4.52 6.33
CA SER A 34 3.04 5.00 7.36
C SER A 34 1.66 4.36 7.21
N ASN A 35 1.04 4.00 8.34
CA ASN A 35 -0.33 3.45 8.38
C ASN A 35 -1.34 4.32 7.64
N THR A 36 -1.16 5.65 7.62
CA THR A 36 -2.03 6.59 6.90
C THR A 36 -2.00 6.38 5.38
N VAL A 37 -0.84 6.04 4.81
CA VAL A 37 -0.70 5.78 3.36
C VAL A 37 -1.34 4.45 3.01
N ILE A 38 -1.10 3.43 3.83
CA ILE A 38 -1.73 2.11 3.70
C ILE A 38 -3.25 2.26 3.77
N GLN A 39 -3.76 2.98 4.78
CA GLN A 39 -5.18 3.19 4.97
C GLN A 39 -5.79 3.93 3.78
N SER A 40 -5.12 4.93 3.23
CA SER A 40 -5.59 5.64 2.02
C SER A 40 -5.65 4.73 0.79
N LEU A 41 -4.72 3.80 0.63
CA LEU A 41 -4.75 2.83 -0.46
C LEU A 41 -5.85 1.77 -0.29
N VAL A 42 -6.09 1.33 0.95
CA VAL A 42 -7.20 0.43 1.28
C VAL A 42 -8.54 1.12 1.06
N ASP A 43 -8.67 2.37 1.49
CA ASP A 43 -9.87 3.20 1.31
C ASP A 43 -10.18 3.43 -0.18
N ARG A 44 -9.14 3.62 -0.99
CA ARG A 44 -9.23 3.68 -2.45
C ARG A 44 -9.52 2.32 -3.11
N GLY A 45 -9.51 1.21 -2.37
CA GLY A 45 -9.75 -0.13 -2.89
C GLY A 45 -8.64 -0.69 -3.78
N VAL A 46 -7.43 -0.11 -3.75
CA VAL A 46 -6.30 -0.56 -4.59
C VAL A 46 -5.55 -1.73 -3.95
N VAL A 47 -5.60 -1.81 -2.62
CA VAL A 47 -4.94 -2.87 -1.84
C VAL A 47 -5.88 -3.37 -0.76
N LYS A 48 -5.72 -4.63 -0.38
CA LYS A 48 -6.42 -5.27 0.74
C LYS A 48 -5.40 -5.74 1.77
N VAL A 49 -5.79 -5.72 3.03
CA VAL A 49 -5.02 -6.33 4.11
C VAL A 49 -5.53 -7.75 4.31
N ILE A 50 -4.66 -8.74 4.10
CA ILE A 50 -4.94 -10.15 4.32
C ILE A 50 -4.20 -10.63 5.57
N ASN A 51 -4.90 -11.33 6.45
CA ASN A 51 -4.28 -12.06 7.53
C ASN A 51 -3.85 -13.44 7.04
N THR A 52 -2.54 -13.71 7.04
CA THR A 52 -1.97 -14.99 6.59
C THR A 52 -1.76 -16.00 7.72
N GLY A 53 -2.31 -15.73 8.92
CA GLY A 53 -2.18 -16.57 10.11
C GLY A 53 -0.88 -16.34 10.91
N GLY A 54 0.17 -15.82 10.26
CA GLY A 54 1.41 -15.37 10.90
C GLY A 54 1.56 -13.84 11.00
N GLY A 55 0.54 -13.09 10.55
CA GLY A 55 0.54 -11.64 10.54
C GLY A 55 -0.32 -11.06 9.43
N PHE A 56 -0.18 -9.75 9.22
CA PHE A 56 -0.89 -9.03 8.17
C PHE A 56 0.01 -8.83 6.96
N SER A 57 -0.54 -9.05 5.77
CA SER A 57 0.08 -8.77 4.48
C SER A 57 -0.83 -7.86 3.67
N LEU A 58 -0.23 -6.94 2.95
CA LEU A 58 -0.88 -6.11 1.94
C LEU A 58 -0.81 -6.83 0.60
N GLU A 59 -1.95 -6.97 -0.04
CA GLU A 59 -2.07 -7.53 -1.38
C GLU A 59 -2.74 -6.49 -2.28
N ILE A 60 -2.20 -6.31 -3.48
CA ILE A 60 -2.82 -5.46 -4.50
C ILE A 60 -4.12 -6.13 -4.92
N VAL A 61 -5.22 -5.39 -4.84
CA VAL A 61 -6.47 -5.75 -5.48
C VAL A 61 -6.37 -5.16 -6.88
N GLU A 62 -5.82 -5.92 -7.83
CA GLU A 62 -5.87 -5.52 -9.23
C GLU A 62 -7.33 -5.44 -9.66
N CYS A 63 -7.87 -4.23 -9.76
CA CYS A 63 -9.00 -3.96 -10.63
C CYS A 63 -8.43 -3.88 -12.05
N ASN A 64 -8.55 -5.00 -12.77
CA ASN A 64 -8.33 -5.11 -14.21
C ASN A 64 -8.97 -3.95 -14.99
#